data_AF-A0A533UI49-F1
#
_entry.id   AF-A0A533UI49-F1
#
_cell.length_a   1.000
_cell.length_b   1.000
_cell.length_c   1.000
_cell.angle_alpha   90.00
_cell.angle_beta   90.00
_cell.angle_gamma   90.00
#
_symmetry.space_group_name_H-M   'P 1'
#
loop_
_entity.id
_entity.type
_entity.pdbx_description
1 polymer ?
#
loop_
_entity_poly.entity_id
_entity_poly.type
_entity_poly.pdbx_seq_one_letter_code
_entity_poly.pdbx_strand_id
1 'polypeptide(L)'
;MTKEIDLYQLIYESNLESRLEQILIGLIKDSSSPQIEEAIRKFLLFVQHASENFWVTFHDAKTYQERLECYYQFSKNQCLATEVLIRDLDSISSVLDIKENLSSMLRESFTF
;
A
#
# COMPACT_ATOMS: atom_id res chain seq x y z
N MET A 1 18.75 11.20 -15.59
CA MET A 1 18.44 9.77 -15.42
C MET A 1 18.10 9.54 -13.97
N THR A 2 16.83 9.65 -13.62
CA THR A 2 16.32 9.15 -12.35
C THR A 2 16.54 7.64 -12.36
N LYS A 3 17.34 7.12 -11.44
CA LYS A 3 17.40 5.66 -11.21
C LYS A 3 15.97 5.23 -10.92
N GLU A 4 15.42 4.39 -11.77
CA GLU A 4 14.13 3.77 -11.51
C GLU A 4 14.29 2.98 -10.21
N ILE A 5 13.65 3.44 -9.13
CA ILE A 5 13.74 2.78 -7.84
C ILE A 5 13.11 1.41 -8.00
N ASP A 6 13.89 0.37 -7.69
CA ASP A 6 13.45 -1.01 -7.72
C ASP A 6 12.22 -1.18 -6.80
N LEU A 7 11.14 -1.75 -7.35
CA LEU A 7 9.89 -1.92 -6.62
C LEU A 7 10.08 -2.82 -5.39
N TYR A 8 10.96 -3.82 -5.48
CA TYR A 8 11.26 -4.68 -4.34
C TYR A 8 11.92 -3.89 -3.21
N GLN A 9 12.89 -3.04 -3.55
CA GLN A 9 13.52 -2.16 -2.58
C GLN A 9 12.49 -1.23 -1.94
N LEU A 10 11.60 -0.64 -2.73
CA LEU A 10 10.56 0.25 -2.22
C LEU A 10 9.57 -0.45 -1.27
N ILE A 11 9.23 -1.71 -1.56
CA ILE A 11 8.39 -2.52 -0.66
C ILE A 11 9.08 -2.72 0.69
N TYR A 12 10.34 -3.18 0.70
CA TYR A 12 11.08 -3.42 1.93
C TYR A 12 11.27 -2.13 2.75
N GLU A 13 11.60 -1.01 2.09
CA GLU A 13 11.79 0.28 2.75
C GLU A 13 10.50 0.88 3.32
N SER A 14 9.34 0.47 2.78
CA SER A 14 8.03 0.92 3.27
C SER A 14 7.64 0.32 4.61
N ASN A 15 8.39 -0.65 5.14
CA ASN A 15 8.15 -1.31 6.44
C ASN A 15 6.67 -1.73 6.62
N LEU A 16 6.11 -2.34 5.58
CA LEU A 16 4.73 -2.81 5.60
C LEU A 16 4.57 -3.97 6.59
N GLU A 17 3.31 -4.27 6.93
CA GLU A 17 3.00 -5.53 7.59
C GLU A 17 3.44 -6.71 6.68
N SER A 18 4.00 -7.74 7.30
CA SER A 18 4.72 -8.81 6.59
C SER A 18 3.87 -9.55 5.56
N ARG A 19 2.57 -9.75 5.83
CA ARG A 19 1.66 -10.37 4.88
C ARG A 19 1.39 -9.47 3.69
N LEU A 20 1.16 -8.17 3.91
CA LEU A 20 1.00 -7.20 2.81
C LEU A 20 2.25 -7.15 1.93
N GLU A 21 3.45 -7.08 2.52
CA GLU A 21 4.71 -7.16 1.78
C GLU A 21 4.77 -8.42 0.89
N GLN A 22 4.46 -9.59 1.44
CA GLN A 22 4.45 -10.85 0.69
C GLN A 22 3.44 -10.84 -0.47
N ILE A 23 2.24 -10.26 -0.26
CA ILE A 23 1.23 -10.13 -1.31
C ILE A 23 1.76 -9.26 -2.45
N LEU A 24 2.32 -8.09 -2.15
CA LEU A 24 2.85 -7.19 -3.17
C LEU A 24 4.01 -7.83 -3.96
N ILE A 25 4.90 -8.54 -3.26
CA ILE A 25 5.99 -9.31 -3.88
C ILE A 25 5.42 -10.41 -4.79
N GLY A 26 4.39 -11.12 -4.35
CA GLY A 26 3.71 -12.14 -5.15
C GLY A 26 3.11 -11.57 -6.42
N LEU A 27 2.40 -10.44 -6.31
CA LEU A 27 1.77 -9.77 -7.46
C LEU A 27 2.79 -9.38 -8.54
N ILE A 28 3.96 -8.89 -8.16
CA ILE A 28 5.02 -8.51 -9.10
C ILE A 28 5.63 -9.75 -9.76
N LYS A 29 5.84 -10.83 -9.00
CA LYS A 29 6.40 -12.08 -9.53
C LYS A 29 5.45 -12.80 -10.47
N ASP A 30 4.16 -12.83 -10.12
CA ASP A 30 3.14 -13.60 -10.82
C ASP A 30 2.49 -12.82 -11.97
N SER A 31 2.60 -11.49 -11.98
CA SER A 31 2.14 -10.64 -13.08
C SER A 31 3.09 -9.49 -13.36
N SER A 32 3.89 -9.65 -14.42
CA SER A 32 4.79 -8.63 -14.97
C SER A 32 4.03 -7.55 -15.76
N SER A 33 2.82 -7.18 -15.33
CA SER A 33 2.03 -6.15 -15.98
C SER A 33 2.51 -4.77 -15.53
N PRO A 34 2.95 -3.89 -16.44
CA PRO A 34 3.37 -2.54 -16.08
C PRO A 34 2.29 -1.75 -15.33
N GLN A 35 1.01 -2.09 -15.54
CA GLN A 35 -0.12 -1.44 -14.86
C GLN A 35 -0.20 -1.85 -13.38
N ILE A 36 0.12 -3.10 -13.06
CA ILE A 36 0.15 -3.61 -11.68
C ILE A 36 1.33 -2.98 -10.95
N GLU A 37 2.51 -2.96 -11.57
CA GLU A 37 3.70 -2.33 -10.99
C GLU A 37 3.46 -0.83 -10.71
N GLU A 38 2.84 -0.11 -11.64
CA GLU A 38 2.47 1.30 -11.47
C GLU A 38 1.49 1.52 -10.32
N ALA A 39 0.47 0.66 -10.18
CA ALA A 39 -0.50 0.73 -9.08
C ALA A 39 0.18 0.50 -7.72
N ILE A 40 1.03 -0.53 -7.62
CA ILE A 40 1.81 -0.82 -6.42
C ILE A 40 2.76 0.34 -6.10
N ARG A 41 3.45 0.92 -7.09
CA ARG A 41 4.35 2.07 -6.90
C ARG A 41 3.61 3.27 -6.32
N LYS A 42 2.42 3.60 -6.85
CA LYS A 42 1.59 4.70 -6.32
C LYS A 42 1.18 4.47 -4.88
N PHE A 43 0.76 3.24 -4.55
CA PHE A 43 0.44 2.86 -3.18
C PHE A 43 1.63 3.05 -2.23
N LEU A 44 2.81 2.52 -2.59
CA LEU A 44 4.01 2.62 -1.74
C LEU A 44 4.46 4.06 -1.52
N LEU A 45 4.45 4.89 -2.57
CA LEU A 45 4.77 6.31 -2.45
C LEU A 45 3.81 7.04 -1.52
N PHE A 46 2.51 6.72 -1.59
CA PHE A 46 1.54 7.26 -0.65
C PHE A 46 1.84 6.85 0.80
N VAL A 47 2.11 5.56 1.03
CA VAL A 47 2.42 5.03 2.38
C VAL A 47 3.66 5.70 2.96
N GLN A 48 4.71 5.88 2.15
CA GLN A 48 5.94 6.55 2.57
C GLN A 48 5.67 8.01 2.97
N HIS A 49 5.01 8.78 2.10
CA HIS A 49 4.69 10.18 2.39
C HIS A 49 3.74 10.32 3.60
N ALA A 50 2.76 9.43 3.73
CA ALA A 50 1.84 9.45 4.87
C ALA A 50 2.57 9.15 6.19
N SER A 51 3.54 8.23 6.17
CA SER A 51 4.33 7.85 7.34
C SER A 51 5.29 8.97 7.77
N GLU A 52 5.98 9.60 6.83
CA GLU A 52 6.83 10.76 7.11
C GLU A 52 6.03 11.91 7.73
N ASN A 53 4.90 12.27 7.12
CA ASN A 53 4.01 13.32 7.64
C ASN A 53 3.43 12.98 9.01
N PHE A 54 3.10 11.71 9.26
CA PHE A 54 2.61 11.24 10.55
C PHE A 54 3.64 11.49 11.65
N TRP A 55 4.89 11.04 11.49
CA TRP A 55 5.89 11.17 12.55
C TRP A 55 6.18 12.64 12.87
N VAL A 56 6.27 13.50 11.86
CA VAL A 56 6.44 14.95 12.06
C VAL A 56 5.29 15.52 12.90
N THR A 57 4.05 15.27 12.47
CA THR A 57 2.85 15.80 13.15
C THR A 57 2.69 15.23 14.56
N PHE A 58 3.01 13.95 14.73
CA PHE A 58 2.93 13.25 16.02
C PHE A 58 3.94 13.80 17.04
N HIS A 59 5.17 14.08 16.60
CA HIS A 59 6.21 14.64 17.47
C HIS A 59 5.93 16.11 17.83
N ASP A 60 5.25 16.87 16.97
CA ASP A 60 4.85 18.25 17.24
C ASP A 60 3.60 18.37 18.15
N ALA A 61 2.84 17.28 18.29
CA ALA A 61 1.63 17.25 19.12
C ALA A 61 1.93 17.42 20.62
N LYS A 62 1.25 18.38 21.25
CA LYS A 62 1.51 18.82 22.64
C LYS A 62 0.62 18.11 23.65
N THR A 63 -0.52 17.60 23.21
CA THR A 63 -1.50 16.94 24.07
C THR A 63 -1.71 15.49 23.67
N TYR A 64 -2.19 14.68 24.62
CA TYR A 64 -2.59 13.30 24.36
C TYR A 64 -3.70 13.22 23.30
N GLN A 65 -4.66 14.14 23.34
CA GLN A 65 -5.77 14.17 22.40
C GLN A 65 -5.30 14.42 20.96
N GLU A 66 -4.38 15.37 20.76
CA GLU A 66 -3.78 15.63 19.44
C GLU A 66 -3.02 14.42 18.91
N ARG A 67 -2.28 13.71 19.78
CA ARG A 67 -1.59 12.46 19.40
C ARG A 67 -2.55 11.36 18.99
N LEU A 68 -3.64 11.20 19.73
CA LEU A 68 -4.68 10.23 19.40
C LEU A 68 -5.34 10.54 18.05
N GLU A 69 -5.62 11.81 17.79
CA GLU A 69 -6.16 12.26 16.51
C GLU A 69 -5.17 12.01 15.36
N CYS A 70 -3.87 12.27 15.57
CA CYS A 70 -2.84 11.95 14.58
C CYS A 70 -2.83 10.46 14.23
N TYR A 71 -2.87 9.58 15.24
CA TYR A 71 -2.96 8.14 15.03
C TYR A 71 -4.21 7.72 14.28
N TYR A 72 -5.37 8.30 14.64
CA TYR A 72 -6.63 8.00 13.98
C TYR A 72 -6.60 8.38 12.50
N GLN A 73 -6.15 9.61 12.18
CA GLN A 73 -6.04 10.06 10.79
C GLN A 73 -5.03 9.24 9.99
N PHE A 74 -3.88 8.90 10.59
CA PHE A 74 -2.89 8.04 9.95
C PHE A 74 -3.47 6.67 9.61
N SER A 75 -4.10 6.01 10.58
CA SER A 75 -4.72 4.68 10.40
C SER A 75 -5.82 4.72 9.34
N LYS A 76 -6.66 5.76 9.36
CA LYS A 76 -7.71 5.97 8.36
C LYS A 76 -7.12 6.13 6.96
N ASN A 77 -6.05 6.92 6.81
CA ASN A 77 -5.39 7.13 5.53
C ASN A 77 -4.75 5.84 5.00
N GLN A 78 -4.18 5.01 5.87
CA GLN A 78 -3.67 3.69 5.47
C GLN A 78 -4.78 2.79 4.93
N CYS A 79 -5.93 2.73 5.61
CA CYS A 79 -7.09 1.94 5.14
C CYS A 79 -7.56 2.42 3.76
N LEU A 80 -7.71 3.75 3.58
CA LEU A 80 -8.11 4.34 2.31
C LEU A 80 -7.12 4.04 1.17
N ALA A 81 -5.82 4.08 1.45
CA ALA A 81 -4.80 3.74 0.46
C ALA A 81 -4.91 2.30 0.00
N THR A 82 -5.14 1.38 0.94
CA THR A 82 -5.35 -0.04 0.63
C THR A 82 -6.64 -0.26 -0.18
N GLU A 83 -7.74 0.42 0.16
CA GLU A 83 -8.98 0.35 -0.63
C GLU A 83 -8.78 0.85 -2.07
N VAL A 84 -8.00 1.91 -2.26
CA VAL A 84 -7.64 2.43 -3.59
C VAL A 84 -6.79 1.41 -4.35
N LEU A 85 -5.77 0.82 -3.71
CA LEU A 85 -4.95 -0.22 -4.34
C LEU A 85 -5.81 -1.40 -4.79
N ILE A 86 -6.70 -1.90 -3.94
CA ILE A 86 -7.62 -3.01 -4.28
C ILE A 86 -8.46 -2.64 -5.50
N ARG A 87 -9.06 -1.45 -5.50
CA ARG A 87 -9.90 -0.97 -6.62
C ARG A 87 -9.11 -0.87 -7.92
N ASP A 88 -7.89 -0.35 -7.86
CA ASP A 88 -7.02 -0.22 -9.03
C ASP A 88 -6.64 -1.60 -9.58
N LEU A 89 -6.28 -2.54 -8.70
CA LEU A 89 -5.96 -3.91 -9.10
C LEU A 89 -7.18 -4.67 -9.64
N ASP A 90 -8.36 -4.51 -9.06
CA ASP A 90 -9.60 -5.10 -9.57
C ASP A 90 -9.96 -4.56 -10.96
N SER A 91 -9.79 -3.25 -11.15
CA SER A 91 -9.96 -2.61 -12.46
C SER A 91 -8.98 -3.18 -13.50
N ILE A 92 -7.70 -3.31 -13.14
CA ILE A 92 -6.67 -3.91 -14.01
C ILE A 92 -6.97 -5.38 -14.31
N SER A 93 -7.35 -6.16 -13.29
CA SER A 93 -7.74 -7.58 -13.43
C SER A 93 -8.94 -7.75 -14.37
N SER A 94 -9.92 -6.84 -14.30
CA SER A 94 -11.08 -6.85 -15.19
C SER A 94 -10.73 -6.60 -16.66
N VAL A 95 -9.59 -5.96 -16.92
CA VAL A 95 -9.05 -5.68 -18.26
C VAL A 95 -8.12 -6.81 -18.74
N LEU A 96 -7.50 -7.55 -17.83
CA LEU A 96 -6.47 -8.56 -18.13
C LEU A 96 -6.94 -10.03 -18.00
N ASP A 97 -8.22 -10.30 -17.73
CA ASP A 97 -8.75 -11.65 -17.43
C ASP A 97 -8.06 -12.35 -16.23
N ILE A 98 -7.56 -11.59 -15.24
CA ILE A 98 -6.86 -12.11 -14.05
C ILE A 98 -7.84 -12.30 -12.88
N LYS A 99 -9.04 -12.79 -13.15
CA LYS A 99 -10.19 -12.61 -12.24
C LYS A 99 -10.28 -13.60 -11.08
N GLU A 100 -9.71 -14.81 -11.22
CA GLU A 100 -9.94 -15.89 -10.24
C GLU A 100 -8.93 -15.95 -9.08
N ASN A 101 -7.66 -15.57 -9.29
CA ASN A 101 -6.64 -15.65 -8.22
C ASN A 101 -6.56 -14.39 -7.35
N LEU A 102 -6.79 -13.21 -7.90
CA LEU A 102 -6.58 -11.97 -7.15
C LEU A 102 -7.64 -11.75 -6.06
N SER A 103 -8.91 -12.00 -6.42
CA SER A 103 -10.05 -11.76 -5.54
C SER A 103 -10.09 -12.69 -4.33
N SER A 104 -9.63 -13.94 -4.48
CA SER A 104 -9.50 -14.91 -3.39
C SER A 104 -8.36 -14.55 -2.45
N MET A 105 -7.18 -14.21 -3.00
CA MET A 105 -6.01 -13.80 -2.20
C MET A 105 -6.28 -12.54 -1.38
N LEU A 106 -6.98 -11.54 -1.94
CA LEU A 106 -7.31 -10.31 -1.23
C LEU A 106 -8.36 -10.54 -0.12
N ARG A 107 -9.40 -11.34 -0.37
CA ARG A 107 -10.43 -11.64 0.63
C ARG A 107 -9.90 -12.37 1.85
N GLU A 108 -9.00 -13.34 1.66
CA GLU A 108 -8.41 -14.08 2.78
C GLU A 108 -7.44 -13.21 3.59
N SER A 109 -6.95 -12.12 3.01
CA SER A 109 -5.94 -11.25 3.60
C SER A 109 -6.47 -10.17 4.54
N PHE A 110 -7.76 -9.84 4.47
CA PHE A 110 -8.40 -8.82 5.31
C PHE A 110 -9.46 -9.39 6.27
N THR A 111 -9.28 -10.62 6.75
CA THR A 111 -10.11 -11.16 7.83
C THR A 111 -9.52 -10.75 9.18
N PHE A 112 -10.30 -9.98 9.96
CA PHE A 112 -10.02 -9.55 11.32
C PHE A 112 -10.44 -10.61 12.34
#